data_AF-A0A1J4JKE1-F1
#
_entry.id   AF-A0A1J4JKE1-F1
#
_cell.length_a   1.000
_cell.length_b   1.000
_cell.length_c   1.000
_cell.angle_alpha   90.00
_cell.angle_beta   90.00
_cell.angle_gamma   90.00
#
_symmetry.space_group_name_H-M   'P 1'
#
loop_
_entity.id
_entity.type
_entity.pdbx_description
1 polymer ?
#
loop_
_entity_poly.entity_id
_entity_poly.type
_entity_poly.pdbx_seq_one_letter_code
_entity_poly.pdbx_strand_id
1 'polypeptide(L)'
;MNAYQKKLRMLKKPQSALTNKYKHKRQKNFKNPTLNFDFEDNDASNAQNLEEIAHLETQKKILSNKLTQLSADYAIEDQKRKKLEDEVAKARKNATNSFYHPTETEESQSRIRAMEMRLEKAQIQFNSNLQKLSTLRNKLTAARKSKLMEQSQMDLSDMNDNSNLDQTSETDSQDTHELTQSEKDEIANYLRYSEHMNSSPSSSRKISSALASTLPSQQAMTPQITEIVQQTETCQATINRILEITKMKDISQLLTETEQLEKENKRLYTSIIENTQAKEDISEEIKLLETQYHDLVAHRNSSEEEQRKEIQKITTELTKVQLELQNVEIKRSQEEAVFAPVYNELEQLFNVLECSWEDSPDEKTTVTATNAMFALSAIEATIAELMNDPVAKLKVLNQLKKIQDAEKSMEDEDQKLEELAE
;
A
#
# COMPACT_ATOMS: atom_id res chain seq x y z
N MET A 1 5.17 5.08 40.64
CA MET A 1 5.84 3.91 40.04
C MET A 1 5.07 2.66 40.41
N ASN A 2 4.32 2.09 39.45
CA ASN A 2 3.44 0.94 39.70
C ASN A 2 3.99 -0.33 39.03
N ALA A 3 4.06 -1.40 39.81
CA ALA A 3 4.81 -2.63 39.57
C ALA A 3 4.24 -3.57 38.49
N TYR A 4 3.38 -3.08 37.60
CA TYR A 4 2.77 -3.86 36.52
C TYR A 4 3.43 -3.66 35.15
N GLN A 5 4.30 -2.67 34.98
CA GLN A 5 5.04 -2.45 33.71
C GLN A 5 6.36 -3.23 33.57
N LYS A 6 6.78 -3.99 34.60
CA LYS A 6 8.08 -4.69 34.60
C LYS A 6 8.00 -6.18 34.25
N LYS A 7 6.82 -6.73 33.92
CA LYS A 7 6.60 -8.18 33.75
C LYS A 7 6.19 -8.66 32.35
N LEU A 8 6.39 -7.85 31.30
CA LEU A 8 6.14 -8.28 29.91
C LEU A 8 7.34 -8.15 28.96
N ARG A 9 8.56 -7.89 29.45
CA ARG A 9 9.80 -7.88 28.64
C ARG A 9 10.59 -9.19 28.63
N MET A 10 9.99 -10.32 29.02
CA MET A 10 10.70 -11.60 29.14
C MET A 10 10.06 -12.77 28.38
N LEU A 11 9.32 -12.52 27.29
CA LEU A 11 8.98 -13.57 26.34
C LEU A 11 10.00 -13.59 25.20
N LYS A 12 11.05 -14.42 25.39
CA LYS A 12 11.97 -14.85 24.34
C LYS A 12 11.15 -15.38 23.16
N LYS A 13 11.21 -14.70 22.01
CA LYS A 13 10.75 -15.25 20.73
C LYS A 13 11.56 -16.53 20.44
N PRO A 14 10.94 -17.63 19.97
CA PRO A 14 11.70 -18.78 19.51
C PRO A 14 12.50 -18.38 18.27
N GLN A 15 13.82 -18.53 18.33
CA GLN A 15 14.65 -18.50 17.13
C GLN A 15 14.16 -19.59 16.18
N SER A 16 13.76 -19.20 14.98
CA SER A 16 13.49 -20.11 13.88
C SER A 16 14.75 -20.92 13.58
N ALA A 17 14.68 -22.22 13.83
CA ALA A 17 15.69 -23.18 13.47
C ALA A 17 15.67 -23.41 11.95
N LEU A 18 16.42 -22.59 11.20
CA LEU A 18 16.90 -22.98 9.86
C LEU A 18 18.32 -23.56 10.00
N THR A 19 18.37 -24.77 10.55
CA THR A 19 19.56 -25.63 10.51
C THR A 19 19.63 -26.30 9.14
N ASN A 20 20.23 -25.62 8.15
CA ASN A 20 20.57 -26.30 6.90
C ASN A 20 21.88 -27.07 7.05
N LYS A 21 21.70 -28.39 7.15
CA LYS A 21 22.68 -29.47 7.18
C LYS A 21 23.50 -29.47 5.87
N TYR A 22 24.74 -29.01 5.90
CA TYR A 22 25.72 -29.42 4.89
C TYR A 22 26.38 -30.72 5.33
N LYS A 23 25.92 -31.83 4.74
CA LYS A 23 26.53 -33.15 4.84
C LYS A 23 27.90 -33.12 4.15
N HIS A 24 28.97 -33.34 4.90
CA HIS A 24 30.24 -33.80 4.35
C HIS A 24 30.07 -35.18 3.71
N LYS A 25 30.33 -35.28 2.41
CA LYS A 25 30.65 -36.55 1.74
C LYS A 25 31.91 -36.34 0.90
N ARG A 26 32.95 -37.08 1.30
CA ARG A 26 34.31 -37.16 0.75
C ARG A 26 34.35 -37.60 -0.72
N GLN A 27 35.31 -37.06 -1.48
CA GLN A 27 36.20 -37.79 -2.42
C GLN A 27 37.54 -37.03 -2.41
N LYS A 28 38.62 -37.53 -1.78
CA LYS A 28 39.67 -38.46 -2.26
C LYS A 28 40.44 -38.00 -3.50
N ASN A 29 41.76 -37.88 -3.26
CA ASN A 29 42.92 -38.03 -4.17
C ASN A 29 43.40 -36.81 -4.96
N PHE A 30 44.48 -36.18 -4.47
CA PHE A 30 45.70 -36.02 -5.26
C PHE A 30 46.92 -36.27 -4.36
N LYS A 31 47.75 -37.24 -4.74
CA LYS A 31 49.08 -37.47 -4.18
C LYS A 31 50.03 -36.61 -5.01
N ASN A 32 50.79 -35.72 -4.38
CA ASN A 32 51.99 -35.16 -4.98
C ASN A 32 53.19 -36.01 -4.55
N PRO A 33 54.11 -36.37 -5.46
CA PRO A 33 55.38 -36.98 -5.07
C PRO A 33 56.32 -35.87 -4.58
N THR A 34 56.85 -36.04 -3.37
CA THR A 34 57.99 -35.28 -2.86
C THR A 34 59.25 -35.69 -3.62
N LEU A 35 59.81 -34.76 -4.41
CA LEU A 35 61.17 -34.82 -4.91
C LEU A 35 61.99 -33.83 -4.09
N ASN A 36 62.89 -34.36 -3.26
CA ASN A 36 63.95 -33.59 -2.64
C ASN A 36 64.91 -33.08 -3.72
N PHE A 37 65.15 -31.79 -3.75
CA PHE A 37 66.37 -31.21 -4.31
C PHE A 37 66.78 -30.03 -3.42
N ASP A 38 67.92 -30.20 -2.76
CA ASP A 38 68.61 -29.18 -2.00
C ASP A 38 69.12 -28.09 -2.95
N PHE A 39 68.62 -26.86 -2.82
CA PHE A 39 69.27 -25.65 -3.34
C PHE A 39 69.06 -24.50 -2.35
N GLU A 40 70.19 -24.09 -1.76
CA GLU A 40 70.61 -22.77 -1.30
C GLU A 40 69.57 -21.80 -0.70
N ASP A 41 69.81 -21.41 0.55
CA ASP A 41 69.02 -20.60 1.50
C ASP A 41 68.60 -19.16 1.05
N ASN A 42 68.63 -18.82 -0.24
CA ASN A 42 68.09 -17.56 -0.76
C ASN A 42 66.76 -17.70 -1.54
N ASP A 43 66.27 -18.92 -1.80
CA ASP A 43 65.04 -19.16 -2.58
C ASP A 43 63.77 -19.41 -1.73
N ALA A 44 63.88 -19.63 -0.42
CA ALA A 44 62.74 -19.97 0.44
C ALA A 44 61.71 -18.82 0.56
N SER A 45 62.18 -17.57 0.56
CA SER A 45 61.33 -16.38 0.58
C SER A 45 60.62 -16.16 -0.77
N ASN A 46 61.28 -16.46 -1.89
CA ASN A 46 60.69 -16.40 -3.22
C ASN A 46 59.68 -17.53 -3.46
N ALA A 47 59.94 -18.75 -2.96
CA ALA A 47 59.00 -19.86 -3.04
C ALA A 47 57.74 -19.64 -2.20
N GLN A 48 57.87 -19.07 -1.00
CA GLN A 48 56.72 -18.65 -0.18
C GLN A 48 55.89 -17.55 -0.87
N ASN A 49 56.55 -16.56 -1.47
CA ASN A 49 55.88 -15.52 -2.28
C ASN A 49 55.15 -16.13 -3.49
N LEU A 50 55.73 -17.13 -4.16
CA LEU A 50 55.08 -17.80 -5.29
C LEU A 50 53.84 -18.60 -4.88
N GLU A 51 53.90 -19.31 -3.75
CA GLU A 51 52.78 -20.07 -3.20
C GLU A 51 51.65 -19.13 -2.73
N GLU A 52 52.01 -17.99 -2.12
CA GLU A 52 51.05 -16.96 -1.73
C GLU A 52 50.38 -16.31 -2.94
N ILE A 53 51.14 -16.02 -4.01
CA ILE A 53 50.60 -15.52 -5.28
C ILE A 53 49.62 -16.53 -5.89
N ALA A 54 49.96 -17.82 -5.93
CA ALA A 54 49.08 -18.87 -6.46
C ALA A 54 47.78 -19.01 -5.62
N HIS A 55 47.89 -18.87 -4.30
CA HIS A 55 46.73 -18.86 -3.40
C HIS A 55 45.84 -17.64 -3.66
N LEU A 56 46.41 -16.45 -3.80
CA LEU A 56 45.69 -15.21 -4.10
C LEU A 56 45.02 -15.26 -5.48
N GLU A 57 45.65 -15.84 -6.50
CA GLU A 57 45.04 -16.06 -7.81
C GLU A 57 43.86 -17.02 -7.74
N THR A 58 43.98 -18.08 -6.95
CA THR A 58 42.89 -19.04 -6.72
C THR A 58 41.72 -18.35 -6.00
N GLN A 59 42.02 -17.53 -4.99
CA GLN A 59 41.00 -16.76 -4.26
C GLN A 59 40.33 -15.72 -5.16
N LYS A 60 41.09 -15.01 -6.00
CA LYS A 60 40.56 -14.08 -7.01
C LYS A 60 39.61 -14.79 -7.97
N LYS A 61 39.96 -15.99 -8.43
CA LYS A 61 39.10 -16.79 -9.31
C LYS A 61 37.81 -17.23 -8.61
N ILE A 62 37.89 -17.67 -7.35
CA ILE A 62 36.71 -18.04 -6.55
C ILE A 62 35.80 -16.83 -6.34
N LEU A 63 36.35 -15.69 -5.97
CA LEU A 63 35.59 -14.46 -5.75
C LEU A 63 34.98 -13.92 -7.05
N SER A 64 35.71 -14.00 -8.16
CA SER A 64 35.21 -13.62 -9.48
C SER A 64 34.02 -14.51 -9.89
N ASN A 65 34.13 -15.83 -9.72
CA ASN A 65 33.01 -16.74 -9.99
C ASN A 65 31.80 -16.45 -9.10
N LYS A 66 32.03 -16.17 -7.81
CA LYS A 66 30.96 -15.82 -6.87
C LYS A 66 30.29 -14.50 -7.24
N LEU A 67 31.05 -13.52 -7.72
CA LEU A 67 30.52 -12.26 -8.23
C LEU A 67 29.65 -12.50 -9.46
N THR A 68 30.12 -13.28 -10.44
CA THR A 68 29.34 -13.62 -11.63
C THR A 68 28.03 -14.32 -11.26
N GLN A 69 28.06 -15.25 -10.31
CA GLN A 69 26.84 -15.92 -9.84
C GLN A 69 25.86 -14.96 -9.17
N LEU A 70 26.34 -14.10 -8.26
CA LEU A 70 25.50 -13.11 -7.60
C LEU A 70 24.92 -12.09 -8.57
N SER A 71 25.68 -11.68 -9.60
CA SER A 71 25.17 -10.80 -10.65
C SER A 71 24.07 -11.45 -11.47
N ALA A 72 24.18 -12.75 -11.78
CA ALA A 72 23.14 -13.49 -12.47
C ALA A 72 21.87 -13.65 -11.61
N ASP A 73 22.03 -14.02 -10.33
CA ASP A 73 20.92 -14.14 -9.39
C ASP A 73 20.19 -12.80 -9.19
N TYR A 74 20.94 -11.70 -9.09
CA TYR A 74 20.38 -10.35 -9.02
C TYR A 74 19.55 -10.00 -10.26
N ALA A 75 20.07 -10.29 -11.46
CA ALA A 75 19.34 -10.01 -12.71
C ALA A 75 18.02 -10.81 -12.81
N ILE A 76 18.01 -12.05 -12.33
CA ILE A 76 16.80 -12.88 -12.28
C ILE A 76 15.78 -12.31 -11.28
N GLU A 77 16.22 -11.91 -10.09
CA GLU A 77 15.31 -11.36 -9.09
C GLU A 77 14.79 -9.97 -9.49
N ASP A 78 15.57 -9.15 -10.19
CA ASP A 78 15.11 -7.87 -10.76
C ASP A 78 14.02 -8.08 -11.83
N GLN A 79 14.18 -9.08 -12.70
CA GLN A 79 13.13 -9.43 -13.66
C GLN A 79 11.85 -9.91 -12.98
N LYS A 80 11.98 -10.70 -11.90
CA LYS A 80 10.82 -11.17 -11.13
C LYS A 80 10.13 -10.02 -10.39
N ARG A 81 10.89 -9.09 -9.83
CA ARG A 81 10.36 -7.87 -9.23
C ARG A 81 9.55 -7.06 -10.23
N LYS A 82 10.08 -6.81 -11.44
CA LYS A 82 9.36 -6.08 -12.51
C LYS A 82 8.04 -6.74 -12.87
N LYS A 83 8.02 -8.07 -13.02
CA LYS A 83 6.77 -8.82 -13.30
C LYS A 83 5.74 -8.66 -12.18
N LEU A 84 6.17 -8.70 -10.93
CA LEU A 84 5.28 -8.49 -9.79
C LEU A 84 4.76 -7.05 -9.70
N GLU A 85 5.60 -6.06 -10.01
CA GLU A 85 5.16 -4.66 -10.12
C GLU A 85 4.10 -4.47 -11.21
N ASP A 86 4.27 -5.11 -12.38
CA ASP A 86 3.27 -5.11 -13.46
C ASP A 86 1.95 -5.79 -13.05
N GLU A 87 2.02 -6.93 -12.35
CA GLU A 87 0.84 -7.61 -11.83
C GLU A 87 0.10 -6.77 -10.78
N VAL A 88 0.83 -6.12 -9.88
CA VAL A 88 0.25 -5.19 -8.90
C VAL A 88 -0.38 -3.99 -9.59
N ALA A 89 0.27 -3.41 -10.59
CA ALA A 89 -0.29 -2.31 -11.37
C ALA A 89 -1.57 -2.73 -12.10
N LYS A 90 -1.59 -3.93 -12.68
CA LYS A 90 -2.78 -4.51 -13.33
C LYS A 90 -3.90 -4.79 -12.34
N ALA A 91 -3.59 -5.35 -11.17
CA ALA A 91 -4.55 -5.59 -10.10
C ALA A 91 -5.15 -4.27 -9.59
N ARG A 92 -4.32 -3.24 -9.40
CA ARG A 92 -4.78 -1.89 -9.03
C ARG A 92 -5.71 -1.30 -10.08
N LYS A 93 -5.35 -1.38 -11.37
CA LYS A 93 -6.20 -0.90 -12.47
C LYS A 93 -7.55 -1.62 -12.51
N ASN A 94 -7.56 -2.93 -12.29
CA ASN A 94 -8.79 -3.70 -12.24
C ASN A 94 -9.64 -3.37 -11.00
N ALA A 95 -9.01 -3.19 -9.83
CA ALA A 95 -9.69 -2.78 -8.61
C ALA A 95 -10.28 -1.37 -8.72
N THR A 96 -9.54 -0.42 -9.32
CA THR A 96 -10.06 0.93 -9.58
C THR A 96 -11.23 0.90 -10.57
N ASN A 97 -11.17 0.10 -11.63
CA ASN A 97 -12.31 -0.06 -12.54
C ASN A 97 -13.52 -0.70 -11.86
N SER A 98 -13.33 -1.61 -10.91
CA SER A 98 -14.42 -2.20 -10.12
C SER A 98 -15.03 -1.23 -9.10
N PHE A 99 -14.27 -0.23 -8.63
CA PHE A 99 -14.72 0.74 -7.64
C PHE A 99 -15.57 1.87 -8.27
N TYR A 100 -15.41 2.16 -9.56
CA TYR A 100 -16.15 3.20 -10.28
C TYR A 100 -17.47 2.75 -10.93
N HIS A 101 -17.86 1.47 -10.78
CA HIS A 101 -19.14 0.97 -11.30
C HIS A 101 -20.09 0.58 -10.15
N PRO A 102 -20.88 1.52 -9.60
CA PRO A 102 -22.02 1.20 -8.75
C PRO A 102 -23.24 0.80 -9.62
N THR A 103 -23.02 0.10 -10.74
CA THR A 103 -24.10 -0.21 -11.71
C THR A 103 -25.17 -1.08 -11.07
N GLU A 104 -24.80 -2.01 -10.19
CA GLU A 104 -25.76 -2.80 -9.41
C GLU A 104 -26.55 -1.94 -8.41
N THR A 105 -25.91 -0.93 -7.81
CA THR A 105 -26.56 -0.03 -6.85
C THR A 105 -27.53 0.92 -7.55
N GLU A 106 -27.16 1.44 -8.73
CA GLU A 106 -27.99 2.35 -9.52
C GLU A 106 -29.17 1.63 -10.19
N GLU A 107 -28.95 0.39 -10.66
CA GLU A 107 -30.01 -0.48 -11.17
C GLU A 107 -30.99 -0.89 -10.06
N SER A 108 -30.47 -1.22 -8.87
CA SER A 108 -31.30 -1.52 -7.68
C SER A 108 -32.11 -0.30 -7.24
N GLN A 109 -31.50 0.90 -7.21
CA GLN A 109 -32.21 2.14 -6.89
C GLN A 109 -33.29 2.47 -7.93
N SER A 110 -33.01 2.27 -9.22
CA SER A 110 -33.97 2.48 -10.29
C SER A 110 -35.16 1.52 -10.18
N ARG A 111 -34.90 0.25 -9.81
CA ARG A 111 -35.93 -0.75 -9.56
C ARG A 111 -36.79 -0.41 -8.34
N ILE A 112 -36.19 0.09 -7.25
CA ILE A 112 -36.91 0.56 -6.06
C ILE A 112 -37.84 1.71 -6.43
N ARG A 113 -37.36 2.75 -7.13
CA ARG A 113 -38.19 3.87 -7.57
C ARG A 113 -39.35 3.43 -8.46
N ALA A 114 -39.13 2.46 -9.34
CA ALA A 114 -40.19 1.92 -10.19
C ALA A 114 -41.27 1.17 -9.37
N MET A 115 -40.89 0.47 -8.30
CA MET A 115 -41.84 -0.17 -7.39
C MET A 115 -42.62 0.86 -6.56
N GLU A 116 -41.96 1.91 -6.07
CA GLU A 116 -42.60 3.02 -5.34
C GLU A 116 -43.67 3.70 -6.18
N MET A 117 -43.37 4.05 -7.44
CA MET A 117 -44.35 4.66 -8.34
C MET A 117 -45.54 3.75 -8.64
N ARG A 118 -45.32 2.43 -8.76
CA ARG A 118 -46.41 1.46 -8.96
C ARG A 118 -47.31 1.37 -7.72
N LEU A 119 -46.71 1.39 -6.52
CA LEU A 119 -47.43 1.37 -5.27
C LEU A 119 -48.29 2.64 -5.10
N GLU A 120 -47.70 3.80 -5.36
CA GLU A 120 -48.41 5.09 -5.31
C GLU A 120 -49.61 5.10 -6.27
N LYS A 121 -49.41 4.65 -7.52
CA LYS A 121 -50.49 4.55 -8.50
C LYS A 121 -51.61 3.60 -8.06
N ALA A 122 -51.26 2.46 -7.47
CA ALA A 122 -52.23 1.52 -6.93
C ALA A 122 -53.01 2.11 -5.75
N GLN A 123 -52.34 2.86 -4.87
CA GLN A 123 -52.96 3.54 -3.74
C GLN A 123 -53.94 4.62 -4.19
N ILE A 124 -53.57 5.43 -5.20
CA ILE A 124 -54.47 6.42 -5.80
C ILE A 124 -55.72 5.75 -6.41
N GLN A 125 -55.54 4.64 -7.13
CA GLN A 125 -56.66 3.88 -7.70
C GLN A 125 -57.57 3.30 -6.61
N PHE A 126 -57.01 2.76 -5.54
CA PHE A 126 -57.76 2.23 -4.41
C PHE A 126 -58.62 3.33 -3.75
N ASN A 127 -58.03 4.49 -3.49
CA ASN A 127 -58.74 5.64 -2.92
C ASN A 127 -59.85 6.17 -3.85
N SER A 128 -59.59 6.22 -5.16
CA SER A 128 -60.61 6.57 -6.15
C SER A 128 -61.78 5.59 -6.15
N ASN A 129 -61.49 4.28 -6.04
CA ASN A 129 -62.52 3.26 -5.95
C ASN A 129 -63.34 3.35 -4.65
N LEU A 130 -62.70 3.68 -3.52
CA LEU A 130 -63.40 3.95 -2.27
C LEU A 130 -64.37 5.14 -2.39
N GLN A 131 -63.96 6.23 -3.04
CA GLN A 131 -64.85 7.36 -3.30
C GLN A 131 -66.03 6.94 -4.18
N LYS A 132 -65.80 6.17 -5.26
CA LYS A 132 -66.87 5.64 -6.10
C LYS A 132 -67.85 4.78 -5.30
N LEU A 133 -67.35 3.86 -4.48
CA LEU A 133 -68.15 3.04 -3.57
C LEU A 133 -68.99 3.88 -2.61
N SER A 134 -68.41 4.93 -2.02
CA SER A 134 -69.13 5.88 -1.16
C SER A 134 -70.28 6.56 -1.92
N THR A 135 -70.03 7.05 -3.15
CA THR A 135 -71.09 7.67 -3.97
C THR A 135 -72.20 6.68 -4.33
N LEU A 136 -71.86 5.43 -4.66
CA LEU A 136 -72.83 4.38 -4.96
C LEU A 136 -73.66 4.01 -3.72
N ARG A 137 -73.02 3.93 -2.55
CA ARG A 137 -73.70 3.72 -1.26
C ARG A 137 -74.67 4.85 -0.98
N ASN A 138 -74.28 6.11 -1.21
CA ASN A 138 -75.16 7.26 -1.03
C ASN A 138 -76.35 7.23 -2.00
N LYS A 139 -76.11 6.89 -3.27
CA LYS A 139 -77.18 6.69 -4.26
C LYS A 139 -78.14 5.57 -3.86
N LEU A 140 -77.63 4.45 -3.35
CA LEU A 140 -78.44 3.33 -2.86
C LEU A 140 -79.29 3.76 -1.66
N THR A 141 -78.71 4.49 -0.70
CA THR A 141 -79.43 5.04 0.45
C THR A 141 -80.53 6.00 0.01
N ALA A 142 -80.24 6.90 -0.94
CA ALA A 142 -81.24 7.81 -1.50
C ALA A 142 -82.37 7.07 -2.21
N ALA A 143 -82.05 6.05 -3.02
CA ALA A 143 -83.05 5.21 -3.69
C ALA A 143 -83.91 4.43 -2.69
N ARG A 144 -83.31 3.88 -1.63
CA ARG A 144 -84.05 3.23 -0.54
C ARG A 144 -84.99 4.20 0.17
N LYS A 145 -84.54 5.43 0.45
CA LYS A 145 -85.37 6.48 1.05
C LYS A 145 -86.51 6.90 0.13
N SER A 146 -86.25 7.06 -1.18
CA SER A 146 -87.28 7.36 -2.19
C SER A 146 -88.33 6.26 -2.27
N LYS A 147 -87.91 4.99 -2.33
CA LYS A 147 -88.81 3.84 -2.37
C LYS A 147 -89.67 3.75 -1.10
N LEU A 148 -89.09 4.01 0.07
CA LEU A 148 -89.83 4.06 1.33
C LEU A 148 -90.88 5.17 1.29
N MET A 149 -90.54 6.34 0.74
CA MET A 149 -91.45 7.48 0.59
C MET A 149 -92.58 7.20 -0.41
N GLU A 150 -92.30 6.50 -1.51
CA GLU A 150 -93.30 6.02 -2.47
C GLU A 150 -94.22 4.95 -1.85
N GLN A 151 -93.67 4.05 -1.03
CA GLN A 151 -94.48 3.08 -0.27
C GLN A 151 -95.37 3.78 0.76
N SER A 152 -94.84 4.76 1.49
CA SER A 152 -95.64 5.56 2.43
C SER A 152 -96.69 6.42 1.72
N GLN A 153 -96.45 6.90 0.49
CA GLN A 153 -97.47 7.59 -0.30
C GLN A 153 -98.54 6.66 -0.88
N MET A 154 -98.24 5.37 -1.10
CA MET A 154 -99.26 4.36 -1.44
C MET A 154 -100.03 3.85 -0.20
N ASP A 155 -99.44 3.88 1.00
CA ASP A 155 -100.11 3.53 2.25
C ASP A 155 -100.85 4.74 2.90
N LEU A 156 -100.62 5.98 2.46
CA LEU A 156 -101.35 7.18 2.93
C LEU A 156 -102.71 7.42 2.24
N SER A 157 -103.20 6.45 1.47
CA SER A 157 -104.64 6.32 1.21
C SER A 157 -105.36 5.45 2.25
N ASP A 158 -104.71 5.08 3.36
CA ASP A 158 -105.41 4.51 4.52
C ASP A 158 -104.64 4.82 5.83
N MET A 159 -105.29 5.61 6.70
CA MET A 159 -105.06 5.71 8.16
C MET A 159 -103.86 6.52 8.72
N ASN A 160 -104.19 7.76 9.11
CA ASN A 160 -104.15 8.33 10.47
C ASN A 160 -102.82 8.45 11.28
N ASP A 161 -102.59 9.69 11.74
CA ASP A 161 -101.88 10.21 12.93
C ASP A 161 -101.12 9.23 13.86
N ASN A 162 -99.87 9.57 14.22
CA ASN A 162 -99.53 10.17 15.53
C ASN A 162 -98.01 10.09 15.90
N SER A 163 -97.54 11.17 16.56
CA SER A 163 -96.44 11.31 17.54
C SER A 163 -94.97 11.04 17.13
N ASN A 164 -94.04 12.00 17.13
CA ASN A 164 -93.43 12.89 18.16
C ASN A 164 -92.17 12.32 18.87
N LEU A 165 -91.04 12.78 18.36
CA LEU A 165 -89.75 13.18 18.93
C LEU A 165 -89.74 13.57 20.44
N ASP A 166 -88.77 13.06 21.24
CA ASP A 166 -87.96 13.89 22.17
C ASP A 166 -86.69 13.21 22.75
N GLN A 167 -85.73 14.03 23.18
CA GLN A 167 -84.35 13.78 23.67
C GLN A 167 -84.20 13.93 25.21
N THR A 168 -82.96 13.68 25.71
CA THR A 168 -82.29 14.21 26.96
C THR A 168 -82.53 13.43 28.28
N SER A 169 -81.65 13.37 29.30
CA SER A 169 -80.23 13.69 29.60
C SER A 169 -79.87 13.18 31.03
N GLU A 170 -78.58 13.20 31.38
CA GLU A 170 -77.87 12.77 32.61
C GLU A 170 -78.38 13.29 33.98
N THR A 171 -78.06 12.58 35.08
CA THR A 171 -77.58 13.18 36.35
C THR A 171 -76.89 12.17 37.28
N ASP A 172 -75.71 12.55 37.78
CA ASP A 172 -74.88 11.96 38.84
C ASP A 172 -75.51 12.07 40.24
N SER A 173 -75.28 11.09 41.14
CA SER A 173 -74.89 11.29 42.56
C SER A 173 -74.69 9.97 43.33
N GLN A 174 -73.47 9.79 43.84
CA GLN A 174 -72.97 8.90 44.89
C GLN A 174 -73.96 8.01 45.67
N ASP A 175 -73.80 6.69 45.53
CA ASP A 175 -74.27 5.70 46.50
C ASP A 175 -73.09 4.79 46.91
N THR A 176 -72.84 4.69 48.21
CA THR A 176 -71.89 3.74 48.79
C THR A 176 -72.45 2.33 48.60
N HIS A 177 -72.02 1.63 47.55
CA HIS A 177 -72.40 0.25 47.30
C HIS A 177 -71.82 -0.68 48.38
N GLU A 178 -72.69 -1.21 49.25
CA GLU A 178 -72.39 -2.45 49.96
C GLU A 178 -72.11 -3.55 48.92
N LEU A 179 -70.93 -4.19 49.01
CA LEU A 179 -70.56 -5.31 48.14
C LEU A 179 -71.68 -6.34 48.12
N THR A 180 -72.21 -6.58 46.93
CA THR A 180 -73.22 -7.60 46.66
C THR A 180 -72.67 -8.97 47.04
N GLN A 181 -73.54 -9.92 47.41
CA GLN A 181 -73.11 -11.27 47.79
C GLN A 181 -72.25 -11.94 46.69
N SER A 182 -72.56 -11.62 45.42
CA SER A 182 -71.77 -11.98 44.24
C SER A 182 -70.31 -11.53 44.32
N GLU A 183 -70.07 -10.26 44.66
CA GLU A 183 -68.72 -9.69 44.75
C GLU A 183 -67.95 -10.25 45.95
N LYS A 184 -68.64 -10.53 47.07
CA LYS A 184 -68.03 -11.19 48.24
C LYS A 184 -67.60 -12.63 47.92
N ASP A 185 -68.42 -13.35 47.16
CA ASP A 185 -68.11 -14.72 46.74
C ASP A 185 -66.96 -14.73 45.71
N GLU A 186 -66.89 -13.74 44.83
CA GLU A 186 -65.80 -13.58 43.86
C GLU A 186 -64.46 -13.25 44.55
N ILE A 187 -64.46 -12.37 45.55
CA ILE A 187 -63.28 -12.08 46.38
C ILE A 187 -62.82 -13.33 47.13
N ALA A 188 -63.76 -14.12 47.70
CA ALA A 188 -63.43 -15.37 48.38
C ALA A 188 -62.83 -16.42 47.43
N ASN A 189 -63.31 -16.48 46.19
CA ASN A 189 -62.78 -17.38 45.15
C ASN A 189 -61.37 -16.96 44.71
N TYR A 190 -61.14 -15.65 44.56
CA TYR A 190 -59.82 -15.11 44.22
C TYR A 190 -58.78 -15.38 45.32
N LEU A 191 -59.18 -15.26 46.59
CA LEU A 191 -58.31 -15.58 47.73
C LEU A 191 -57.95 -17.08 47.77
N ARG A 192 -58.90 -17.98 47.51
CA ARG A 192 -58.63 -19.43 47.39
C ARG A 192 -57.68 -19.76 46.24
N TYR A 193 -57.81 -19.07 45.10
CA TYR A 193 -56.94 -19.28 43.95
C TYR A 193 -55.48 -18.84 44.24
N SER A 194 -55.31 -17.71 44.92
CA SER A 194 -54.01 -17.22 45.37
C SER A 194 -53.32 -18.18 46.36
N GLU A 195 -54.09 -18.77 47.27
CA GLU A 195 -53.61 -19.78 48.23
C GLU A 195 -53.20 -21.10 47.53
N HIS A 196 -53.90 -21.49 46.47
CA HIS A 196 -53.54 -22.63 45.62
C HIS A 196 -52.26 -22.41 44.80
N MET A 197 -52.00 -21.16 44.37
CA MET A 197 -50.79 -20.82 43.62
C MET A 197 -49.55 -20.68 44.51
N ASN A 198 -49.72 -20.28 45.78
CA ASN A 198 -48.62 -20.16 46.74
C ASN A 198 -48.24 -21.50 47.42
N SER A 199 -49.01 -22.57 47.23
CA SER A 199 -48.78 -23.88 47.88
C SER A 199 -48.07 -24.93 47.01
N SER A 200 -47.46 -24.57 45.88
CA SER A 200 -46.62 -25.50 45.09
C SER A 200 -45.12 -25.33 45.32
N PRO A 201 -44.47 -26.20 46.13
CA PRO A 201 -43.08 -26.57 45.90
C PRO A 201 -43.02 -27.85 45.05
N SER A 202 -42.37 -27.72 43.88
CA SER A 202 -41.52 -28.71 43.22
C SER A 202 -41.69 -30.19 43.64
N SER A 203 -42.36 -31.00 42.82
CA SER A 203 -42.01 -32.44 42.74
C SER A 203 -42.32 -33.08 41.38
N SER A 204 -41.23 -33.58 40.81
CA SER A 204 -41.04 -34.65 39.81
C SER A 204 -42.25 -35.31 39.14
N ARG A 205 -42.23 -35.29 37.80
CA ARG A 205 -43.02 -36.17 36.93
C ARG A 205 -42.55 -37.62 37.08
N LYS A 206 -43.44 -38.50 37.56
CA LYS A 206 -43.47 -39.91 37.14
C LYS A 206 -44.82 -40.14 36.46
N ILE A 207 -44.79 -40.24 35.13
CA ILE A 207 -45.95 -40.63 34.33
C ILE A 207 -45.98 -42.16 34.32
N SER A 208 -46.82 -42.75 35.15
CA SER A 208 -47.22 -44.15 35.02
C SER A 208 -48.45 -44.22 34.11
N SER A 209 -48.31 -44.97 33.03
CA SER A 209 -49.36 -45.38 32.11
C SER A 209 -50.44 -46.20 32.82
N ALA A 210 -51.60 -45.59 33.06
CA ALA A 210 -52.87 -46.28 33.24
C ALA A 210 -53.98 -45.23 33.25
N LEU A 211 -54.64 -45.02 32.13
CA LEU A 211 -56.00 -44.49 32.01
C LEU A 211 -56.42 -44.61 30.53
N ALA A 212 -56.51 -45.86 30.08
CA ALA A 212 -57.39 -46.21 28.99
C ALA A 212 -58.75 -46.59 29.60
N SER A 213 -59.82 -46.16 28.92
CA SER A 213 -61.24 -46.46 29.16
C SER A 213 -61.90 -45.92 30.43
N THR A 214 -62.35 -44.65 30.37
CA THR A 214 -63.76 -44.28 30.64
C THR A 214 -63.97 -42.84 30.19
N LEU A 215 -64.75 -42.64 29.11
CA LEU A 215 -65.35 -41.33 28.84
C LEU A 215 -66.36 -41.05 29.97
N PRO A 216 -66.28 -39.91 30.68
CA PRO A 216 -67.42 -39.43 31.45
C PRO A 216 -68.47 -38.94 30.45
N SER A 217 -69.72 -39.36 30.67
CA SER A 217 -70.90 -38.85 29.97
C SER A 217 -70.90 -37.31 29.95
N GLN A 218 -71.42 -36.74 28.86
CA GLN A 218 -71.52 -35.31 28.53
C GLN A 218 -72.35 -34.43 29.49
N GLN A 219 -72.39 -34.73 30.78
CA GLN A 219 -73.19 -34.00 31.78
C GLN A 219 -72.33 -33.67 33.00
N ALA A 220 -71.40 -32.74 32.81
CA ALA A 220 -70.87 -31.78 33.81
C ALA A 220 -69.46 -31.28 33.37
N MET A 221 -69.37 -30.61 32.22
CA MET A 221 -68.21 -29.77 31.93
C MET A 221 -68.50 -28.39 32.53
N THR A 222 -67.81 -28.02 33.60
CA THR A 222 -67.81 -26.62 34.06
C THR A 222 -67.18 -25.75 32.98
N PRO A 223 -67.58 -24.47 32.83
CA PRO A 223 -67.03 -23.59 31.79
C PRO A 223 -65.49 -23.51 31.80
N GLN A 224 -64.88 -23.65 32.98
CA GLN A 224 -63.42 -23.74 33.16
C GLN A 224 -62.79 -24.98 32.53
N ILE A 225 -63.44 -26.16 32.62
CA ILE A 225 -62.92 -27.39 32.00
C ILE A 225 -63.03 -27.29 30.48
N THR A 226 -64.11 -26.71 29.96
CA THR A 226 -64.29 -26.46 28.53
C THR A 226 -63.21 -25.53 27.98
N GLU A 227 -62.88 -24.47 28.70
CA GLU A 227 -61.81 -23.54 28.31
C GLU A 227 -60.42 -24.22 28.31
N ILE A 228 -60.10 -25.01 29.34
CA ILE A 228 -58.84 -25.75 29.42
C ILE A 228 -58.72 -26.75 28.26
N VAL A 229 -59.81 -27.46 27.93
CA VAL A 229 -59.85 -28.38 26.79
C VAL A 229 -59.62 -27.63 25.48
N GLN A 230 -60.29 -26.48 25.28
CA GLN A 230 -60.12 -25.66 24.08
C GLN A 230 -58.68 -25.12 23.95
N GLN A 231 -58.08 -24.65 25.04
CA GLN A 231 -56.68 -24.22 25.06
C GLN A 231 -55.73 -25.38 24.73
N THR A 232 -56.00 -26.57 25.27
CA THR A 232 -55.19 -27.77 25.02
C THR A 232 -55.28 -28.21 23.55
N GLU A 233 -56.47 -28.22 22.96
CA GLU A 233 -56.67 -28.52 21.54
C GLU A 233 -55.97 -27.50 20.64
N THR A 234 -56.04 -26.21 20.99
CA THR A 234 -55.35 -25.15 20.24
C THR A 234 -53.84 -25.30 20.31
N CYS A 235 -53.30 -25.64 21.49
CA CYS A 235 -51.88 -25.88 21.69
C CYS A 235 -51.40 -27.11 20.90
N GLN A 236 -52.16 -28.21 20.95
CA GLN A 236 -51.87 -29.43 20.19
C GLN A 236 -51.95 -29.22 18.68
N ALA A 237 -52.92 -28.45 18.19
CA ALA A 237 -53.03 -28.07 16.79
C ALA A 237 -51.80 -27.26 16.33
N THR A 238 -51.32 -26.36 17.19
CA THR A 238 -50.10 -25.57 16.93
C THR A 238 -48.86 -26.46 16.90
N ILE A 239 -48.72 -27.39 17.85
CA ILE A 239 -47.62 -28.37 17.87
C ILE A 239 -47.62 -29.22 16.59
N ASN A 240 -48.76 -29.76 16.20
CA ASN A 240 -48.88 -30.58 14.99
C ASN A 240 -48.51 -29.79 13.74
N ARG A 241 -48.95 -28.52 13.65
CA ARG A 241 -48.59 -27.61 12.56
C ARG A 241 -47.07 -27.34 12.51
N ILE A 242 -46.42 -27.15 13.66
CA ILE A 242 -44.98 -26.96 13.73
C ILE A 242 -44.24 -28.22 13.28
N LEU A 243 -44.65 -29.41 13.74
CA LEU A 243 -44.08 -30.69 13.31
C LEU A 243 -44.23 -30.91 11.80
N GLU A 244 -45.39 -30.55 11.24
CA GLU A 244 -45.65 -30.65 9.81
C GLU A 244 -44.76 -29.71 8.98
N ILE A 245 -44.61 -28.45 9.39
CA ILE A 245 -43.75 -27.47 8.72
C ILE A 245 -42.27 -27.87 8.81
N THR A 246 -41.84 -28.32 9.98
CA THR A 246 -40.44 -28.71 10.25
C THR A 246 -40.12 -30.13 9.75
N LYS A 247 -41.13 -30.88 9.29
CA LYS A 247 -41.04 -32.27 8.86
C LYS A 247 -40.44 -33.20 9.93
N MET A 248 -40.67 -32.91 11.20
CA MET A 248 -40.18 -33.71 12.32
C MET A 248 -41.23 -34.70 12.81
N LYS A 249 -40.78 -35.88 13.25
CA LYS A 249 -41.66 -37.01 13.58
C LYS A 249 -42.35 -36.84 14.93
N ASP A 250 -41.65 -36.23 15.89
CA ASP A 250 -42.15 -36.01 17.24
C ASP A 250 -41.57 -34.74 17.87
N ILE A 251 -42.18 -34.33 18.98
CA ILE A 251 -41.79 -33.14 19.75
C ILE A 251 -40.36 -33.28 20.32
N SER A 252 -39.91 -34.49 20.62
CA SER A 252 -38.57 -34.70 21.21
C SER A 252 -37.48 -34.44 20.18
N GLN A 253 -37.69 -34.85 18.93
CA GLN A 253 -36.82 -34.56 17.80
C GLN A 253 -36.77 -33.05 17.54
N LEU A 254 -37.93 -32.38 17.56
CA LEU A 254 -38.03 -30.92 17.42
C LEU A 254 -37.22 -30.18 18.48
N LEU A 255 -37.36 -30.56 19.74
CA LEU A 255 -36.62 -29.92 20.83
C LEU A 255 -35.11 -30.17 20.74
N THR A 256 -34.70 -31.39 20.38
CA THR A 256 -33.28 -31.75 20.23
C THR A 256 -32.62 -30.96 19.09
N GLU A 257 -33.28 -30.90 17.93
CA GLU A 257 -32.78 -30.14 16.78
C GLU A 257 -32.74 -28.64 17.08
N THR A 258 -33.75 -28.12 17.78
CA THR A 258 -33.79 -26.71 18.19
C THR A 258 -32.62 -26.38 19.14
N GLU A 259 -32.33 -27.24 20.12
CA GLU A 259 -31.19 -27.06 21.03
C GLU A 259 -29.85 -27.13 20.27
N GLN A 260 -29.75 -28.03 19.28
CA GLN A 260 -28.55 -28.16 18.46
C GLN A 260 -28.32 -26.93 17.57
N LEU A 261 -29.38 -26.42 16.94
CA LEU A 261 -29.36 -25.16 16.20
C LEU A 261 -29.00 -23.98 17.11
N GLU A 262 -29.51 -23.93 18.33
CA GLU A 262 -29.16 -22.86 19.28
C GLU A 262 -27.67 -22.91 19.66
N LYS A 263 -27.12 -24.12 19.88
CA LYS A 263 -25.68 -24.31 20.14
C LYS A 263 -24.82 -23.89 18.95
N GLU A 264 -25.22 -24.28 17.74
CA GLU A 264 -24.51 -23.89 16.51
C GLU A 264 -24.56 -22.38 16.30
N ASN A 265 -25.72 -21.76 16.51
CA ASN A 265 -25.89 -20.32 16.35
C ASN A 265 -25.02 -19.54 17.36
N LYS A 266 -24.95 -19.99 18.62
CA LYS A 266 -24.01 -19.44 19.62
C LYS A 266 -22.56 -19.56 19.17
N ARG A 267 -22.15 -20.74 18.66
CA ARG A 267 -20.79 -20.96 18.15
C ARG A 267 -20.46 -20.05 16.96
N LEU A 268 -21.39 -19.91 16.01
CA LEU A 268 -21.23 -19.03 14.85
C LEU A 268 -21.11 -17.58 15.28
N TYR A 269 -21.95 -17.13 16.21
CA TYR A 269 -21.89 -15.78 16.76
C TYR A 269 -20.53 -15.48 17.41
N THR A 270 -20.02 -16.38 18.25
CA THR A 270 -18.67 -16.25 18.83
C THR A 270 -17.59 -16.17 17.73
N SER A 271 -17.66 -17.05 16.73
CA SER A 271 -16.70 -17.04 15.63
C SER A 271 -16.76 -15.77 14.78
N ILE A 272 -17.94 -15.19 14.57
CA ILE A 272 -18.10 -13.91 13.88
C ILE A 272 -17.44 -12.78 14.68
N ILE A 273 -17.63 -12.74 16.01
CA ILE A 273 -16.99 -11.74 16.86
C ILE A 273 -15.46 -11.86 16.78
N GLU A 274 -14.93 -13.07 16.95
CA GLU A 274 -13.47 -13.30 16.89
C GLU A 274 -12.88 -12.90 15.54
N ASN A 275 -13.53 -13.26 14.44
CA ASN A 275 -13.08 -12.88 13.10
C ASN A 275 -13.20 -11.37 12.85
N THR A 276 -14.22 -10.72 13.42
CA THR A 276 -14.39 -9.27 13.31
C THR A 276 -13.25 -8.55 14.03
N GLN A 277 -12.88 -9.01 15.23
CA GLN A 277 -11.74 -8.47 15.97
C GLN A 277 -10.43 -8.67 15.19
N ALA A 278 -10.18 -9.89 14.70
CA ALA A 278 -8.99 -10.18 13.90
C ALA A 278 -8.90 -9.31 12.63
N LYS A 279 -10.03 -9.01 12.00
CA LYS A 279 -10.09 -8.10 10.86
C LYS A 279 -9.72 -6.67 11.25
N GLU A 280 -10.17 -6.19 12.40
CA GLU A 280 -9.79 -4.86 12.91
C GLU A 280 -8.30 -4.79 13.20
N ASP A 281 -7.73 -5.78 13.89
CA ASP A 281 -6.30 -5.85 14.21
C ASP A 281 -5.44 -5.82 12.93
N ILE A 282 -5.80 -6.61 11.92
CA ILE A 282 -5.12 -6.61 10.61
C ILE A 282 -5.27 -5.27 9.90
N SER A 283 -6.44 -4.63 9.99
CA SER A 283 -6.68 -3.30 9.40
C SER A 283 -5.80 -2.22 10.05
N GLU A 284 -5.60 -2.29 11.36
CA GLU A 284 -4.67 -1.40 12.07
C GLU A 284 -3.22 -1.66 11.66
N GLU A 285 -2.81 -2.92 11.54
CA GLU A 285 -1.46 -3.27 11.07
C GLU A 285 -1.21 -2.78 9.63
N ILE A 286 -2.20 -2.90 8.74
CA ILE A 286 -2.11 -2.35 7.38
C ILE A 286 -1.90 -0.85 7.42
N LYS A 287 -2.68 -0.09 8.21
CA LYS A 287 -2.52 1.37 8.33
C LYS A 287 -1.14 1.75 8.86
N LEU A 288 -0.62 1.00 9.83
CA LEU A 288 0.71 1.22 10.37
C LEU A 288 1.78 1.01 9.29
N LEU A 289 1.69 -0.09 8.52
CA LEU A 289 2.61 -0.38 7.41
C LEU A 289 2.51 0.65 6.29
N GLU A 290 1.31 1.13 5.97
CA GLU A 290 1.11 2.21 4.98
C GLU A 290 1.77 3.51 5.42
N THR A 291 1.71 3.82 6.72
CA THR A 291 2.40 5.00 7.30
C THR A 291 3.91 4.85 7.20
N GLN A 292 4.45 3.71 7.61
CA GLN A 292 5.90 3.43 7.50
C GLN A 292 6.39 3.47 6.05
N TYR A 293 5.59 2.95 5.11
CA TYR A 293 5.90 3.03 3.68
C TYR A 293 5.95 4.48 3.20
N HIS A 294 4.98 5.32 3.58
CA HIS A 294 4.99 6.73 3.23
C HIS A 294 6.21 7.46 3.79
N ASP A 295 6.59 7.19 5.04
CA ASP A 295 7.77 7.78 5.67
C ASP A 295 9.07 7.38 4.94
N LEU A 296 9.20 6.11 4.57
CA LEU A 296 10.36 5.62 3.81
C LEU A 296 10.44 6.26 2.42
N VAL A 297 9.30 6.40 1.73
CA VAL A 297 9.25 7.07 0.43
C VAL A 297 9.60 8.55 0.57
N ALA A 298 9.10 9.24 1.58
CA ALA A 298 9.42 10.63 1.85
C ALA A 298 10.92 10.82 2.12
N HIS A 299 11.51 9.99 2.98
CA HIS A 299 12.95 10.02 3.29
C HIS A 299 13.81 9.70 2.05
N ARG A 300 13.38 8.74 1.23
CA ARG A 300 14.08 8.45 -0.04
C ARG A 300 14.07 9.68 -0.95
N ASN A 301 12.91 10.30 -1.14
CA ASN A 301 12.77 11.46 -2.01
C ASN A 301 13.58 12.67 -1.50
N SER A 302 13.61 12.90 -0.19
CA SER A 302 14.45 13.97 0.38
C SER A 302 15.95 13.70 0.16
N SER A 303 16.39 12.46 0.35
CA SER A 303 17.78 12.07 0.12
C SER A 303 18.17 12.17 -1.37
N GLU A 304 17.30 11.75 -2.29
CA GLU A 304 17.54 11.91 -3.73
C GLU A 304 17.63 13.39 -4.13
N GLU A 305 16.80 14.26 -3.54
CA GLU A 305 16.85 15.71 -3.78
C GLU A 305 18.16 16.33 -3.25
N GLU A 306 18.62 15.93 -2.07
CA GLU A 306 19.92 16.36 -1.54
C GLU A 306 21.08 15.91 -2.44
N GLN A 307 21.06 14.65 -2.90
CA GLN A 307 22.06 14.14 -3.83
C GLN A 307 22.04 14.89 -5.17
N ARG A 308 20.86 15.23 -5.70
CA ARG A 308 20.72 16.05 -6.92
C ARG A 308 21.33 17.43 -6.75
N LYS A 309 21.11 18.08 -5.60
CA LYS A 309 21.71 19.38 -5.29
C LYS A 309 23.23 19.31 -5.23
N GLU A 310 23.78 18.28 -4.60
CA GLU A 310 25.23 18.09 -4.52
C GLU A 310 25.84 17.83 -5.90
N ILE A 311 25.22 16.97 -6.72
CA ILE A 311 25.64 16.74 -8.11
C ILE A 311 25.60 18.03 -8.92
N GLN A 312 24.55 18.84 -8.77
CA GLN A 312 24.44 20.12 -9.46
C GLN A 312 25.57 21.06 -9.05
N LYS A 313 25.87 21.14 -7.75
CA LYS A 313 26.99 21.95 -7.23
C LYS A 313 28.33 21.49 -7.80
N ILE A 314 28.64 20.19 -7.73
CA ILE A 314 29.87 19.63 -8.31
C ILE A 314 29.96 19.93 -9.81
N THR A 315 28.84 19.79 -10.54
CA THR A 315 28.79 20.10 -11.97
C THR A 315 29.14 21.56 -12.24
N THR A 316 28.61 22.50 -11.43
CA THR A 316 28.94 23.93 -11.57
C THR A 316 30.39 24.26 -11.21
N GLU A 317 30.95 23.57 -10.21
CA GLU A 317 32.36 23.73 -9.86
C GLU A 317 33.27 23.18 -10.98
N LEU A 318 32.91 22.03 -11.56
CA LEU A 318 33.65 21.41 -12.65
C LEU A 318 33.64 22.29 -13.91
N THR A 319 32.50 22.87 -14.29
CA THR A 319 32.44 23.79 -15.43
C THR A 319 33.27 25.05 -15.20
N LYS A 320 33.30 25.56 -13.96
CA LYS A 320 34.16 26.70 -13.59
C LYS A 320 35.64 26.35 -13.73
N VAL A 321 36.08 25.23 -13.15
CA VAL A 321 37.47 24.77 -13.25
C VAL A 321 37.87 24.52 -14.71
N GLN A 322 36.96 23.98 -15.52
CA GLN A 322 37.23 23.74 -16.93
C GLN A 322 37.37 25.04 -17.73
N LEU A 323 36.59 26.07 -17.41
CA LEU A 323 36.74 27.40 -17.98
C LEU A 323 38.07 28.05 -17.56
N GLU A 324 38.44 27.93 -16.28
CA GLU A 324 39.73 28.40 -15.77
C GLU A 324 40.90 27.70 -16.48
N LEU A 325 40.83 26.39 -16.68
CA LEU A 325 41.84 25.62 -17.41
C LEU A 325 41.97 26.08 -18.87
N GLN A 326 40.84 26.23 -19.58
CA GLN A 326 40.86 26.75 -20.95
C GLN A 326 41.49 28.15 -21.03
N ASN A 327 41.17 29.02 -20.08
CA ASN A 327 41.77 30.36 -20.03
C ASN A 327 43.28 30.32 -19.78
N VAL A 328 43.75 29.42 -18.91
CA VAL A 328 45.20 29.22 -18.66
C VAL A 328 45.89 28.68 -19.90
N GLU A 329 45.27 27.73 -20.61
CA GLU A 329 45.84 27.14 -21.82
C GLU A 329 45.93 28.16 -22.97
N ILE A 330 44.91 29.01 -23.14
CA ILE A 330 44.94 30.13 -24.09
C ILE A 330 46.07 31.10 -23.73
N LYS A 331 46.20 31.50 -22.46
CA LYS A 331 47.28 32.38 -22.02
C LYS A 331 48.66 31.77 -22.26
N ARG A 332 48.84 30.49 -21.92
CA ARG A 332 50.10 29.78 -22.17
C ARG A 332 50.44 29.78 -23.66
N SER A 333 49.47 29.49 -24.53
CA SER A 333 49.69 29.50 -25.98
C SER A 333 50.02 30.91 -26.51
N GLN A 334 49.41 31.96 -25.96
CA GLN A 334 49.74 33.35 -26.32
C GLN A 334 51.14 33.73 -25.87
N GLU A 335 51.52 33.41 -24.63
CA GLU A 335 52.87 33.65 -24.11
C GLU A 335 53.91 32.87 -24.92
N GLU A 336 53.66 31.60 -25.21
CA GLU A 336 54.54 30.77 -26.04
C GLU A 336 54.72 31.35 -27.45
N ALA A 337 53.65 31.87 -28.07
CA ALA A 337 53.73 32.56 -29.36
C ALA A 337 54.55 33.86 -29.30
N VAL A 338 54.47 34.61 -28.19
CA VAL A 338 55.27 35.83 -27.98
C VAL A 338 56.76 35.52 -27.85
N PHE A 339 57.12 34.41 -27.21
CA PHE A 339 58.53 34.03 -27.00
C PHE A 339 59.13 33.17 -28.12
N ALA A 340 58.30 32.58 -28.99
CA ALA A 340 58.76 31.81 -30.17
C ALA A 340 59.81 32.54 -31.03
N PRO A 341 59.66 33.82 -31.42
CA PRO A 341 60.69 34.52 -32.19
C PRO A 341 62.00 34.66 -31.41
N VAL A 342 61.93 34.94 -30.10
CA VAL A 342 63.12 35.06 -29.23
C VAL A 342 63.87 33.72 -29.15
N TYR A 343 63.15 32.60 -29.03
CA TYR A 343 63.77 31.28 -29.05
C TYR A 343 64.43 30.98 -30.39
N ASN A 344 63.81 31.36 -31.50
CA ASN A 344 64.41 31.20 -32.84
C ASN A 344 65.68 32.04 -33.00
N GLU A 345 65.69 33.30 -32.55
CA GLU A 345 66.89 34.16 -32.59
C GLU A 345 68.02 33.60 -31.73
N LEU A 346 67.69 33.15 -30.51
CA LEU A 346 68.65 32.50 -29.62
C LEU A 346 69.22 31.24 -30.25
N GLU A 347 68.40 30.42 -30.89
CA GLU A 347 68.84 29.21 -31.57
C GLU A 347 69.75 29.53 -32.75
N GLN A 348 69.40 30.54 -33.55
CA GLN A 348 70.25 31.00 -34.65
C GLN A 348 71.61 31.48 -34.13
N LEU A 349 71.65 32.28 -33.07
CA LEU A 349 72.89 32.78 -32.49
C LEU A 349 73.72 31.65 -31.88
N PHE A 350 73.09 30.72 -31.16
CA PHE A 350 73.72 29.54 -30.58
C PHE A 350 74.39 28.68 -31.67
N ASN A 351 73.67 28.43 -32.77
CA ASN A 351 74.17 27.65 -33.89
C ASN A 351 75.28 28.38 -34.67
N VAL A 352 75.18 29.71 -34.86
CA VAL A 352 76.23 30.49 -35.55
C VAL A 352 77.53 30.53 -34.77
N LEU A 353 77.45 30.59 -33.44
CA LEU A 353 78.60 30.54 -32.55
C LEU A 353 79.14 29.12 -32.33
N GLU A 354 78.53 28.10 -32.96
CA GLU A 354 78.89 26.68 -32.83
C GLU A 354 78.91 26.21 -31.37
N CYS A 355 77.99 26.73 -30.54
CA CYS A 355 77.85 26.33 -29.14
C CYS A 355 77.44 24.85 -29.03
N SER A 356 77.91 24.16 -27.99
CA SER A 356 77.59 22.74 -27.79
C SER A 356 76.26 22.54 -27.07
N TRP A 357 75.42 21.66 -27.61
CA TRP A 357 74.19 21.18 -26.95
C TRP A 357 74.45 20.09 -25.89
N GLU A 358 75.72 19.70 -25.70
CA GLU A 358 76.14 18.78 -24.65
C GLU A 358 75.78 19.38 -23.28
N ASP A 359 75.12 18.59 -22.44
CA ASP A 359 74.52 19.00 -21.14
C ASP A 359 73.24 19.86 -21.20
N SER A 360 72.54 19.92 -22.34
CA SER A 360 71.22 20.57 -22.41
C SER A 360 70.21 19.95 -21.42
N PRO A 361 69.53 20.77 -20.57
CA PRO A 361 68.71 20.27 -19.47
C PRO A 361 67.42 19.55 -19.89
N ASP A 362 66.97 19.70 -21.14
CA ASP A 362 65.79 19.01 -21.68
C ASP A 362 66.13 18.03 -22.81
N GLU A 363 67.43 17.73 -23.02
CA GLU A 363 67.98 16.85 -24.08
C GLU A 363 67.60 17.26 -25.51
N LYS A 364 67.00 18.45 -25.70
CA LYS A 364 66.65 18.96 -27.02
C LYS A 364 67.81 19.72 -27.64
N THR A 365 67.85 19.68 -28.96
CA THR A 365 68.83 20.39 -29.81
C THR A 365 68.27 21.68 -30.41
N THR A 366 67.20 22.22 -29.81
CA THR A 366 66.48 23.42 -30.24
C THR A 366 66.18 24.25 -29.00
N VAL A 367 66.09 25.57 -29.12
CA VAL A 367 65.79 26.42 -27.97
C VAL A 367 64.31 26.29 -27.58
N THR A 368 64.06 26.03 -26.31
CA THR A 368 62.74 25.95 -25.68
C THR A 368 62.70 26.81 -24.43
N ALA A 369 61.51 27.05 -23.89
CA ALA A 369 61.36 27.75 -22.61
C ALA A 369 62.16 27.11 -21.45
N THR A 370 62.43 25.81 -21.53
CA THR A 370 63.10 25.05 -20.46
C THR A 370 64.63 25.13 -20.57
N ASN A 371 65.17 25.25 -21.78
CA ASN A 371 66.62 25.29 -22.03
C ASN A 371 67.14 26.66 -22.50
N ALA A 372 66.27 27.67 -22.68
CA ALA A 372 66.66 29.00 -23.17
C ALA A 372 67.75 29.67 -22.32
N MET A 373 67.69 29.52 -20.99
CA MET A 373 68.73 30.03 -20.10
C MET A 373 70.06 29.31 -20.26
N PHE A 374 70.03 28.00 -20.51
CA PHE A 374 71.24 27.23 -20.82
C PHE A 374 71.86 27.72 -22.14
N ALA A 375 71.04 27.88 -23.19
CA ALA A 375 71.49 28.39 -24.47
C ALA A 375 72.13 29.80 -24.36
N LEU A 376 71.49 30.70 -23.61
CA LEU A 376 72.00 32.03 -23.31
C LEU A 376 73.35 31.99 -22.58
N SER A 377 73.48 31.18 -21.52
CA SER A 377 74.72 31.07 -20.76
C SER A 377 75.88 30.50 -21.58
N ALA A 378 75.61 29.53 -22.47
CA ALA A 378 76.62 28.98 -23.37
C ALA A 378 77.06 30.00 -24.43
N ILE A 379 76.14 30.78 -25.00
CA ILE A 379 76.45 31.91 -25.89
C ILE A 379 77.34 32.92 -25.17
N GLU A 380 76.98 33.30 -23.93
CA GLU A 380 77.74 34.26 -23.14
C GLU A 380 79.17 33.78 -22.85
N ALA A 381 79.32 32.52 -22.43
CA ALA A 381 80.63 31.91 -22.17
C ALA A 381 81.49 31.86 -23.45
N THR A 382 80.89 31.47 -24.57
CA THR A 382 81.57 31.38 -25.87
C THR A 382 82.01 32.76 -26.37
N ILE A 383 81.16 33.79 -26.24
CA ILE A 383 81.53 35.18 -26.57
C ILE A 383 82.67 35.67 -25.67
N ALA A 384 82.60 35.41 -24.36
CA ALA A 384 83.64 35.82 -23.41
C ALA A 384 85.00 35.16 -23.71
N GLU A 385 85.00 33.88 -24.10
CA GLU A 385 86.20 33.17 -24.52
C GLU A 385 86.77 33.75 -25.82
N LEU A 386 85.91 34.00 -26.82
CA LEU A 386 86.30 34.58 -28.11
C LEU A 386 86.79 36.04 -27.99
N MET A 387 86.38 36.79 -26.98
CA MET A 387 86.86 38.15 -26.71
C MET A 387 88.28 38.20 -26.08
N ASN A 388 88.76 37.08 -25.52
CA ASN A 388 90.09 36.99 -24.92
C ASN A 388 91.21 36.64 -25.93
N ASP A 389 90.87 36.31 -27.19
CA ASP A 389 91.83 36.05 -28.29
C ASP A 389 91.65 37.08 -29.44
N PRO A 390 92.68 37.86 -29.81
CA PRO A 390 92.58 38.88 -30.86
C PRO A 390 92.27 38.31 -32.26
N VAL A 391 92.58 37.05 -32.55
CA VAL A 391 92.24 36.40 -33.84
C VAL A 391 90.78 35.92 -33.83
N ALA A 392 90.33 35.34 -32.72
CA ALA A 392 88.95 34.94 -32.50
C ALA A 392 87.98 36.13 -32.53
N LYS A 393 88.39 37.28 -31.96
CA LYS A 393 87.65 38.55 -32.01
C LYS A 393 87.33 39.00 -33.43
N LEU A 394 88.25 38.82 -34.38
CA LEU A 394 88.04 39.18 -35.79
C LEU A 394 87.05 38.23 -36.48
N LYS A 395 87.04 36.94 -36.10
CA LYS A 395 86.11 35.92 -36.61
C LYS A 395 84.68 36.20 -36.14
N VAL A 396 84.50 36.55 -34.86
CA VAL A 396 83.20 36.94 -34.28
C VAL A 396 82.66 38.22 -34.89
N LEU A 397 83.50 39.27 -35.01
CA LEU A 397 83.08 40.52 -35.66
C LEU A 397 82.65 40.30 -37.12
N ASN A 398 83.31 39.40 -37.84
CA ASN A 398 82.91 39.06 -39.21
C ASN A 398 81.64 38.20 -39.27
N GLN A 399 81.41 37.30 -38.30
CA GLN A 399 80.18 36.49 -38.23
C GLN A 399 78.97 37.32 -37.79
N LEU A 400 79.11 38.17 -36.76
CA LEU A 400 78.08 39.12 -36.34
C LEU A 400 77.74 40.13 -37.45
N LYS A 401 78.76 40.61 -38.18
CA LYS A 401 78.55 41.48 -39.33
C LYS A 401 77.80 40.79 -40.48
N LYS A 402 78.04 39.49 -40.70
CA LYS A 402 77.26 38.69 -41.67
C LYS A 402 75.79 38.55 -41.27
N ILE A 403 75.48 38.46 -39.97
CA ILE A 403 74.10 38.44 -39.48
C ILE A 403 73.45 39.80 -39.71
N GLN A 404 74.10 40.90 -39.34
CA GLN A 404 73.57 42.26 -39.58
C GLN A 404 73.38 42.57 -41.07
N ASP A 405 74.28 42.12 -41.94
CA ASP A 405 74.17 42.29 -43.39
C ASP A 405 73.04 41.40 -43.98
N ALA A 406 72.74 40.24 -43.37
CA ALA A 406 71.64 39.36 -43.76
C ALA A 406 70.28 39.87 -43.28
N GLU A 407 70.19 40.42 -42.06
CA GLU A 407 68.97 41.07 -41.53
C GLU A 407 68.59 42.28 -42.40
N LYS A 408 69.56 43.11 -42.77
CA LYS A 408 69.34 44.27 -43.63
C LYS A 408 68.90 43.91 -45.04
N SER A 409 69.37 42.76 -45.56
CA SER A 409 68.93 42.24 -46.86
C SER A 409 67.50 41.70 -46.84
N MET A 410 67.00 41.22 -45.69
CA MET A 410 65.60 40.78 -45.56
C MET A 410 64.65 41.98 -45.39
N GLU A 411 65.03 43.00 -44.62
CA GLU A 411 64.26 44.26 -44.51
C GLU A 411 64.11 44.96 -45.88
N ASP A 412 65.16 44.94 -46.72
CA ASP A 412 65.12 45.52 -48.07
C ASP A 412 64.27 44.69 -49.06
N GLU A 413 64.06 43.38 -48.84
CA GLU A 413 63.15 42.55 -49.65
C GLU A 413 61.69 42.68 -49.20
N ASP A 414 61.42 42.76 -47.90
CA ASP A 414 60.07 42.95 -47.36
C ASP A 414 59.51 44.34 -47.73
N GLN A 415 60.34 45.41 -47.69
CA GLN A 415 59.94 46.74 -48.17
C GLN A 415 59.63 46.76 -49.68
N LYS A 416 60.36 45.97 -50.48
CA LYS A 416 60.11 45.85 -51.93
C LYS A 416 58.83 45.10 -52.25
N LEU A 417 58.46 44.12 -51.43
CA LEU A 417 57.22 43.37 -51.58
C LEU A 417 55.99 44.19 -51.16
N GLU A 418 56.14 45.08 -50.18
CA GLU A 418 55.08 46.00 -49.75
C GLU A 418 54.84 47.13 -50.78
N GLU A 419 55.89 47.64 -51.44
CA GLU A 419 55.78 48.61 -52.54
C GLU A 419 55.17 48.04 -53.84
N LEU A 420 55.11 46.70 -53.97
CA LEU A 420 54.49 45.98 -55.10
C LEU A 420 53.03 45.59 -54.84
N ALA A 421 52.54 45.80 -53.61
CA ALA A 421 51.18 45.46 -53.17
C ALA A 421 50.23 46.66 -53.02
N GLU A 422 50.75 47.90 -53.05
CA GLU A 422 50.01 49.14 -53.34
C GLU A 422 49.91 49.39 -54.86
#